data_AF-A0AAV7XQT7-F1
#
_entry.id   AF-A0AAV7XQT7-F1
#
_cell.length_a   1.000
_cell.length_b   1.000
_cell.length_c   1.000
_cell.angle_alpha   90.00
_cell.angle_beta   90.00
_cell.angle_gamma   90.00
#
_symmetry.space_group_name_H-M   'P 1'
#
loop_
_entity.id
_entity.type
_entity.pdbx_description
1 polymer ?
#
loop_
_entity_poly.entity_id
_entity_poly.type
_entity_poly.pdbx_seq_one_letter_code
_entity_poly.pdbx_strand_id
1 'polypeptide(L)'
;MPLFPNKFSPKRLPNRKSDPNSTRVIDTSTNDQEFSTAIGPIKLRLGDQEAVFENGQWIPESGPVSGKHKENEKLRLIIKRLEDENNMLKLKAEILLDMLTQTTAESHLQLKEIDKFKSAGGKSHLKR
;
A
#
# COMPACT_ATOMS: atom_id res chain seq x y z
N MET A 1 78.17 20.38 18.37
CA MET A 1 78.01 19.78 17.02
C MET A 1 77.23 18.48 17.19
N PRO A 2 76.09 18.27 16.50
CA PRO A 2 75.34 17.02 16.62
C PRO A 2 76.06 15.90 15.86
N LEU A 3 76.24 14.74 16.51
CA LEU A 3 77.08 13.60 16.07
C LEU A 3 76.34 12.55 15.23
N PHE A 4 75.14 12.83 14.71
CA PHE A 4 74.41 11.90 13.85
C PHE A 4 73.76 12.60 12.65
N PRO A 5 73.97 12.12 11.41
CA PRO A 5 73.26 12.66 10.25
C PRO A 5 71.81 12.16 10.25
N ASN A 6 70.87 13.09 10.04
CA ASN A 6 69.45 12.78 9.84
C ASN A 6 69.29 11.95 8.54
N LYS A 7 69.12 10.62 8.68
CA LYS A 7 68.97 9.66 7.55
C LYS A 7 67.52 9.33 7.19
N PHE A 8 66.54 10.09 7.69
CA PHE A 8 65.15 9.82 7.35
C PHE A 8 64.71 10.66 6.14
N SER A 9 64.94 10.13 4.94
CA SER A 9 64.28 10.56 3.71
C SER A 9 63.31 9.45 3.27
N PRO A 10 62.00 9.54 3.58
CA PRO A 10 61.06 8.50 3.19
C PRO A 10 61.08 8.33 1.67
N LYS A 11 61.27 7.08 1.20
CA LYS A 11 61.30 6.76 -0.23
C LYS A 11 60.00 7.25 -0.88
N ARG A 12 60.11 7.97 -2.00
CA ARG A 12 58.95 8.32 -2.82
C ARG A 12 58.23 7.03 -3.18
N LEU A 13 56.97 6.92 -2.78
CA LEU A 13 56.12 5.79 -3.13
C LEU A 13 56.11 5.68 -4.66
N PRO A 14 56.26 4.47 -5.24
CA PRO A 14 56.13 4.29 -6.68
C PRO A 14 54.82 4.89 -7.16
N ASN A 15 54.87 5.61 -8.28
CA ASN A 15 53.66 6.18 -8.86
C ASN A 15 52.67 5.03 -9.11
N ARG A 16 51.53 5.04 -8.41
CA ARG A 16 50.47 4.06 -8.66
C ARG A 16 50.11 4.22 -10.14
N LYS A 17 50.23 3.13 -10.91
CA LYS A 17 49.71 3.13 -12.29
C LYS A 17 48.24 3.53 -12.20
N SER A 18 47.87 4.61 -12.85
CA SER A 18 46.48 5.02 -12.97
C SER A 18 45.67 3.84 -13.48
N ASP A 19 44.45 3.69 -12.97
CA ASP A 19 43.54 2.62 -13.40
C ASP A 19 43.50 2.59 -14.94
N PRO A 20 43.70 1.44 -15.61
CA PRO A 20 43.64 1.36 -17.07
C PRO A 20 42.29 1.82 -17.64
N ASN A 21 41.26 1.93 -16.80
CA ASN A 21 39.95 2.48 -17.14
C ASN A 21 39.90 4.02 -17.17
N SER A 22 40.91 4.73 -16.66
CA SER A 22 40.96 6.20 -16.62
C SER A 22 41.20 6.86 -17.99
N THR A 23 41.58 6.07 -19.00
CA THR A 23 41.93 6.55 -20.35
C THR A 23 40.86 6.26 -21.40
N ARG A 24 39.65 5.86 -20.99
CA ARG A 24 38.53 5.89 -21.92
C ARG A 24 38.26 7.36 -22.19
N VAL A 25 38.38 7.79 -23.45
CA VAL A 25 37.84 9.07 -23.89
C VAL A 25 36.34 8.93 -23.70
N ILE A 26 35.85 9.37 -22.55
CA ILE A 26 34.43 9.39 -22.25
C ILE A 26 33.90 10.58 -23.06
N ASP A 27 33.29 10.29 -24.20
CA ASP A 27 32.54 11.29 -24.95
C ASP A 27 31.58 11.98 -23.99
N THR A 28 31.49 13.32 -24.03
CA THR A 28 30.64 14.08 -23.09
C THR A 28 29.18 13.57 -23.11
N SER A 29 28.72 13.06 -24.26
CA SER A 29 27.41 12.42 -24.41
C SER A 29 27.27 11.07 -23.70
N THR A 30 28.33 10.26 -23.62
CA THR A 30 28.31 9.00 -22.84
C THR A 30 28.49 9.27 -21.36
N ASN A 31 29.21 10.34 -20.98
CA ASN A 31 29.33 10.79 -19.59
C ASN A 31 27.97 11.18 -19.01
N ASP A 32 27.20 11.98 -19.75
CA ASP A 32 25.84 12.38 -19.33
C ASP A 32 24.86 11.19 -19.32
N GLN A 33 25.12 10.11 -20.05
CA GLN A 33 24.28 8.90 -19.99
C GLN A 33 24.67 7.96 -18.85
N GLU A 34 25.96 7.80 -18.58
CA GLU A 34 26.49 6.85 -17.59
C GLU A 34 26.58 7.44 -16.17
N PHE A 35 26.81 8.75 -16.04
CA PHE A 35 27.02 9.46 -14.77
C PHE A 35 25.94 10.51 -14.47
N SER A 36 24.86 10.58 -15.26
CA SER A 36 23.73 11.44 -14.91
C SER A 36 23.09 10.99 -13.61
N THR A 37 22.72 11.98 -12.80
CA THR A 37 21.96 11.80 -11.55
C THR A 37 20.54 11.28 -11.82
N ALA A 38 20.06 11.34 -13.07
CA ALA A 38 18.80 10.75 -13.49
C ALA A 38 18.97 9.24 -13.74
N ILE A 39 19.24 8.49 -12.66
CA ILE A 39 19.05 7.04 -12.67
C ILE A 39 17.56 6.80 -12.86
N GLY A 40 17.20 6.32 -14.05
CA GLY A 40 15.85 5.87 -14.35
C GLY A 40 15.40 4.74 -13.41
N PRO A 41 14.18 4.22 -13.58
CA PRO A 41 13.69 3.12 -12.76
C PRO A 41 14.68 1.95 -12.78
N ILE A 42 15.06 1.46 -11.60
CA ILE A 42 16.06 0.39 -11.47
C ILE A 42 15.46 -0.88 -12.08
N LYS A 43 16.05 -1.35 -13.18
CA LYS A 43 15.61 -2.57 -13.86
C LYS A 43 16.59 -3.72 -13.59
N LEU A 44 16.04 -4.89 -13.34
CA LEU A 44 16.76 -6.16 -13.21
C LEU A 44 16.38 -7.07 -14.37
N ARG A 45 17.38 -7.56 -15.09
CA ARG A 45 17.22 -8.56 -16.15
C ARG A 45 17.94 -9.84 -15.78
N LEU A 46 17.20 -10.94 -15.64
CA LEU A 46 17.73 -12.26 -15.38
C LEU A 46 17.21 -13.23 -16.45
N GLY A 47 18.01 -13.47 -17.48
CA GLY A 47 17.61 -14.25 -18.65
C GLY A 47 16.41 -13.61 -19.37
N ASP A 48 15.32 -14.37 -19.46
CA ASP A 48 14.06 -13.95 -20.11
C ASP A 48 13.08 -13.23 -19.15
N GLN A 49 13.51 -12.98 -17.91
CA GLN A 49 12.74 -12.26 -16.89
C GLN A 49 13.29 -10.84 -16.74
N GLU A 50 12.39 -9.85 -16.83
CA GLU A 50 12.68 -8.46 -16.53
C GLU A 50 11.81 -8.01 -15.35
N ALA A 51 12.37 -7.23 -14.42
CA ALA A 51 11.64 -6.65 -13.29
C ALA A 51 12.11 -5.22 -13.03
N VAL A 52 11.20 -4.38 -12.53
CA VAL A 52 11.47 -2.99 -12.15
C VAL A 52 11.31 -2.86 -10.65
N PHE A 53 12.23 -2.16 -9.99
CA PHE A 53 12.10 -1.84 -8.58
C PHE A 53 11.24 -0.59 -8.40
N GLU A 54 10.09 -0.74 -7.75
CA GLU A 54 9.15 0.34 -7.48
C GLU A 54 8.59 0.18 -6.07
N ASN A 55 8.51 1.28 -5.31
CA ASN A 55 7.94 1.32 -3.95
C ASN A 55 8.51 0.25 -2.98
N GLY A 56 9.80 -0.09 -3.10
CA GLY A 56 10.44 -1.08 -2.24
C GLY A 56 10.28 -2.54 -2.69
N GLN A 57 9.67 -2.80 -3.85
CA GLN A 57 9.39 -4.14 -4.36
C GLN A 57 9.85 -4.33 -5.81
N TRP A 58 10.19 -5.56 -6.18
CA TRP A 58 10.50 -5.92 -7.57
C TRP A 58 9.22 -6.34 -8.30
N ILE A 59 8.81 -5.53 -9.27
CA ILE A 59 7.62 -5.74 -10.10
C ILE A 59 8.06 -6.40 -11.41
N PRO A 60 7.63 -7.63 -11.73
CA PRO A 60 7.99 -8.30 -12.97
C PRO A 60 7.31 -7.62 -14.18
N GLU A 61 8.12 -7.15 -15.12
CA GLU A 61 7.68 -6.47 -16.35
C GLU A 61 7.42 -7.49 -17.47
N SER A 62 8.38 -8.38 -17.72
CA SER A 62 8.34 -9.43 -18.76
C SER A 62 8.52 -10.83 -18.16
N GLY A 63 8.45 -11.89 -18.96
CA GLY A 63 8.70 -13.26 -18.53
C GLY A 63 7.50 -13.98 -17.89
N PRO A 64 7.66 -15.28 -17.54
CA PRO A 64 6.57 -16.14 -17.08
C PRO A 64 5.95 -15.73 -15.75
N VAL A 65 6.67 -14.94 -14.93
CA VAL A 65 6.19 -14.46 -13.62
C VAL A 65 5.32 -13.19 -13.76
N SER A 66 5.51 -12.40 -14.81
CA SER A 66 4.77 -11.14 -15.05
C SER A 66 3.25 -11.34 -15.11
N GLY A 67 2.79 -12.37 -15.83
CA GLY A 67 1.36 -12.70 -15.93
C GLY A 67 0.72 -13.02 -14.57
N LYS A 68 1.37 -13.88 -13.78
CA LYS A 68 0.90 -14.27 -12.45
C LYS A 68 0.87 -13.09 -11.47
N HIS A 69 1.87 -12.20 -11.53
CA HIS A 69 1.91 -11.00 -10.71
C HIS A 69 0.74 -10.06 -11.03
N LYS A 70 0.50 -9.78 -12.31
CA LYS A 70 -0.63 -8.94 -12.76
C LYS A 70 -1.98 -9.52 -12.35
N GLU A 71 -2.13 -10.84 -12.44
CA GLU A 71 -3.35 -11.52 -11.97
C GLU A 71 -3.50 -11.43 -10.45
N ASN A 72 -2.42 -11.65 -9.69
CA ASN A 72 -2.45 -11.55 -8.23
C ASN A 72 -2.86 -10.14 -7.76
N GLU A 73 -2.31 -9.09 -8.39
CA GLU A 73 -2.67 -7.70 -8.11
C GLU A 73 -4.15 -7.43 -8.39
N LYS A 74 -4.68 -7.92 -9.53
CA LYS A 74 -6.12 -7.82 -9.83
C LYS A 74 -6.97 -8.54 -8.78
N LEU A 75 -6.57 -9.74 -8.37
CA LEU A 75 -7.28 -10.52 -7.35
C LEU A 75 -7.26 -9.79 -6.00
N ARG A 76 -6.15 -9.18 -5.59
CA ARG A 76 -6.08 -8.36 -4.38
C ARG A 76 -7.05 -7.19 -4.40
N LEU A 77 -7.15 -6.49 -5.53
CA LEU A 77 -8.11 -5.39 -5.70
C LEU A 77 -9.56 -5.88 -5.60
N ILE A 78 -9.87 -7.03 -6.21
CA ILE A 78 -11.21 -7.63 -6.16
C ILE A 78 -11.54 -8.07 -4.72
N ILE A 79 -10.61 -8.73 -4.02
CA ILE A 79 -10.80 -9.14 -2.63
C ILE A 79 -11.12 -7.93 -1.76
N LYS A 80 -10.30 -6.87 -1.85
CA LYS A 80 -10.53 -5.64 -1.09
C LYS A 80 -11.91 -5.03 -1.37
N ARG A 81 -12.29 -4.95 -2.65
CA ARG A 81 -13.62 -4.46 -3.05
C ARG A 81 -14.75 -5.30 -2.45
N LEU A 82 -14.62 -6.62 -2.50
CA LEU A 82 -15.62 -7.54 -1.95
C LEU A 82 -15.69 -7.45 -0.43
N GLU A 83 -14.57 -7.26 0.25
CA GLU A 83 -14.50 -7.02 1.70
C GLU A 83 -15.21 -5.71 2.07
N ASP A 84 -14.95 -4.62 1.34
CA ASP A 84 -15.62 -3.33 1.54
C ASP A 84 -17.14 -3.43 1.32
N GLU A 85 -17.57 -4.13 0.25
CA GLU A 85 -18.98 -4.38 -0.03
C GLU A 85 -19.63 -5.23 1.07
N ASN A 86 -18.96 -6.29 1.53
CA ASN A 86 -19.45 -7.15 2.61
C ASN A 86 -19.64 -6.35 3.92
N ASN A 87 -18.67 -5.51 4.27
CA ASN A 87 -18.74 -4.65 5.45
C ASN A 87 -19.90 -3.66 5.35
N MET A 88 -20.10 -3.05 4.17
CA MET A 88 -21.24 -2.16 3.93
C MET A 88 -22.59 -2.90 4.04
N LEU A 89 -22.68 -4.11 3.51
CA LEU A 89 -23.90 -4.92 3.59
C LEU A 89 -24.23 -5.31 5.03
N LYS A 90 -23.23 -5.69 5.83
CA LYS A 90 -23.40 -5.95 7.26
C LYS A 90 -23.95 -4.73 8.00
N LEU A 91 -23.35 -3.56 7.80
CA LEU A 91 -23.81 -2.32 8.42
C LEU A 91 -25.25 -1.98 8.02
N LYS A 92 -25.61 -2.16 6.74
CA LYS A 92 -26.99 -1.95 6.28
C LYS A 92 -27.97 -2.91 6.94
N ALA A 93 -27.60 -4.17 7.10
CA ALA A 93 -28.43 -5.17 7.77
C ALA A 93 -28.64 -4.84 9.26
N GLU A 94 -27.59 -4.41 9.95
CA GLU A 94 -27.66 -3.97 11.36
C GLU A 94 -28.61 -2.77 11.52
N ILE A 95 -28.42 -1.72 10.71
CA ILE A 95 -29.28 -0.53 10.76
C ILE A 95 -30.75 -0.89 10.44
N LEU A 96 -30.99 -1.75 9.45
CA LEU A 96 -32.33 -2.21 9.12
C LEU A 96 -32.97 -2.99 10.27
N LEU A 97 -32.19 -3.82 10.96
CA LEU A 97 -32.68 -4.56 12.13
C LEU A 97 -33.04 -3.60 13.26
N ASP A 98 -32.20 -2.60 13.54
CA ASP A 98 -32.48 -1.56 14.54
C ASP A 98 -33.76 -0.79 14.20
N MET A 99 -33.93 -0.36 12.95
CA MET A 99 -35.15 0.34 12.52
C MET A 99 -36.41 -0.54 12.63
N LEU A 100 -36.31 -1.83 12.29
CA LEU A 100 -37.43 -2.77 12.43
C LEU A 100 -37.79 -3.01 13.89
N THR A 101 -36.78 -3.17 14.76
CA THR A 101 -37.02 -3.36 16.20
C THR A 101 -37.63 -2.11 16.83
N GLN A 102 -37.16 -0.91 16.46
CA GLN A 102 -37.76 0.35 16.89
C GLN A 102 -39.22 0.46 16.43
N THR A 103 -39.49 0.25 15.14
CA THR A 103 -40.86 0.32 14.58
C THR A 103 -41.79 -0.70 15.26
N THR A 104 -41.28 -1.90 15.56
CA THR A 104 -42.05 -2.94 16.25
C THR A 104 -42.35 -2.53 17.70
N ALA A 105 -41.39 -1.94 18.41
CA ALA A 105 -41.60 -1.43 19.76
C ALA A 105 -42.62 -0.28 19.80
N GLU A 106 -42.53 0.67 18.87
CA GLU A 106 -43.47 1.78 18.72
C GLU A 106 -44.90 1.27 18.44
N SER A 107 -45.05 0.33 17.51
CA SER A 107 -46.34 -0.32 17.21
C SER A 107 -46.95 -1.00 18.45
N HIS A 108 -46.14 -1.73 19.23
CA HIS A 108 -46.61 -2.34 20.46
C HIS A 108 -47.02 -1.32 21.53
N LEU A 109 -46.35 -0.17 21.62
CA LEU A 109 -46.75 0.91 22.52
C LEU A 109 -48.09 1.52 22.09
N GLN A 110 -48.27 1.80 20.81
CA GLN A 110 -49.51 2.33 20.25
C GLN A 110 -50.69 1.38 20.48
N LEU A 111 -50.50 0.08 20.26
CA LEU A 111 -51.54 -0.94 20.54
C LEU A 111 -51.95 -0.94 22.01
N LYS A 112 -50.99 -0.89 22.93
CA LYS A 112 -51.26 -0.82 24.38
C LYS A 112 -52.02 0.45 24.74
N GLU A 113 -51.72 1.58 24.12
CA GLU A 113 -52.45 2.83 24.35
C GLU A 113 -53.90 2.74 23.85
N ILE A 114 -54.11 2.20 22.65
CA ILE A 114 -55.45 1.94 22.10
C ILE A 114 -56.26 1.03 23.04
N ASP A 115 -55.66 -0.04 23.55
CA ASP A 115 -56.33 -0.96 24.48
C ASP A 115 -56.69 -0.29 25.81
N LYS A 116 -55.80 0.56 26.34
CA LYS A 116 -56.11 1.38 27.52
C LYS A 116 -57.31 2.30 27.26
N PHE A 117 -57.33 3.02 26.13
CA PHE A 117 -58.45 3.90 25.77
C PHE A 117 -59.77 3.13 25.60
N LYS A 118 -59.75 1.97 24.94
CA LYS A 118 -60.93 1.10 24.81
C LYS A 118 -61.45 0.63 26.18
N SER A 119 -60.54 0.22 27.08
CA SER A 119 -60.90 -0.22 28.43
C SER A 119 -61.48 0.92 29.29
N ALA A 120 -60.99 2.16 29.11
CA ALA A 120 -61.49 3.34 29.81
C ALA A 120 -62.84 3.81 29.27
N GLY A 121 -63.02 3.80 27.93
CA GLY A 121 -64.27 4.13 27.27
C GLY A 121 -65.42 3.19 27.67
N GLY A 122 -65.16 1.88 27.76
CA GLY A 122 -66.16 0.90 28.20
C GLY A 122 -66.64 1.11 29.65
N LYS A 123 -65.73 1.49 30.56
CA LYS A 123 -66.06 1.78 31.97
C LYS A 123 -66.92 3.05 32.13
N SER A 124 -66.85 3.99 31.21
CA SER A 124 -67.66 5.22 31.24
C SER A 124 -69.13 4.97 30.85
N HIS A 125 -69.40 3.95 30.04
CA HIS A 125 -70.75 3.60 29.58
C HIS A 125 -71.55 2.81 30.62
N LEU A 126 -70.88 2.06 31.49
CA LEU A 126 -71.48 1.27 32.58
C LEU A 126 -71.83 2.10 33.84
N LYS A 127 -71.58 3.41 33.86
CA LYS A 127 -71.85 4.31 34.99
C LYS A 127 -73.04 5.25 34.78
N ARG A 128 -73.86 5.04 33.74
CA ARG A 128 -75.10 5.78 33.51
C ARG A 128 -76.33 4.92 33.75
#